data_AF-A0A8B8AJE3-F1
#
_entry.id   AF-A0A8B8AJE3-F1
#
_cell.length_a   1.000
_cell.length_b   1.000
_cell.length_c   1.000
_cell.angle_alpha   90.00
_cell.angle_beta   90.00
_cell.angle_gamma   90.00
#
_symmetry.space_group_name_H-M   'P 1'
#
loop_
_entity.id
_entity.type
_entity.pdbx_description
1 polymer ?
#
loop_
_entity_poly.entity_id
_entity_poly.type
_entity_poly.pdbx_seq_one_letter_code
_entity_poly.pdbx_strand_id
1 'polypeptide(L)'
;MDFRTCTFCLTLLLWEKLPFIEVYGQNTDDTYMQSAQVLENPATVNDQRNREVFKTQKVCGIVVCEEYLKPRCIYSDKKLTREQEELLLRLMEDHLYTCGNSLVPEDVVDPGIFVREAINCTTEVETFYFSTSLKHYLPPVCVPCGSVDNLLEETDPYISSLYEQYSVVRPICENCKTIGRDARTWGKIFAQEE
;
A
#
# COMPACT_ATOMS: atom_id res chain seq x y z
N MET A 1 23.72 -62.78 41.56
CA MET A 1 23.95 -61.91 40.40
C MET A 1 22.60 -61.37 40.00
N ASP A 2 22.35 -60.09 40.25
CA ASP A 2 21.52 -59.27 39.36
C ASP A 2 21.84 -57.80 39.66
N PHE A 3 22.64 -57.24 38.77
CA PHE A 3 23.10 -55.87 38.81
C PHE A 3 22.01 -54.98 38.23
N ARG A 4 21.69 -53.92 38.99
CA ARG A 4 20.97 -52.74 38.51
C ARG A 4 21.73 -52.09 37.35
N THR A 5 21.01 -51.73 36.29
CA THR A 5 21.34 -50.60 35.39
C THR A 5 20.07 -50.22 34.62
N CYS A 6 19.37 -49.19 35.08
CA CYS A 6 19.45 -47.83 34.52
C CYS A 6 18.73 -47.74 33.17
N THR A 7 17.42 -47.50 33.24
CA THR A 7 16.53 -47.18 32.12
C THR A 7 16.80 -45.75 31.61
N PHE A 8 18.04 -45.51 31.18
CA PHE A 8 18.51 -44.23 30.64
C PHE A 8 18.80 -44.39 29.15
N CYS A 9 17.75 -44.66 28.36
CA CYS A 9 17.78 -44.45 26.92
C CYS A 9 16.38 -44.66 26.36
N LEU A 10 15.66 -43.57 26.10
CA LEU A 10 14.69 -43.38 25.01
C LEU A 10 13.74 -42.25 25.38
N THR A 11 14.12 -41.01 25.05
CA THR A 11 13.24 -39.92 24.56
C THR A 11 14.05 -38.64 24.44
N LEU A 12 15.05 -38.65 23.57
CA LEU A 12 15.44 -37.45 22.82
C LEU A 12 14.57 -37.46 21.56
N LEU A 13 13.98 -36.30 21.21
CA LEU A 13 13.09 -36.01 20.08
C LEU A 13 11.58 -35.96 20.41
N LEU A 14 11.20 -35.07 21.33
CA LEU A 14 9.98 -34.27 21.18
C LEU A 14 10.35 -32.81 21.46
N TRP A 15 10.80 -32.11 20.42
CA TRP A 15 10.63 -30.65 20.38
C TRP A 15 9.16 -30.39 20.04
N GLU A 16 8.28 -30.61 21.01
CA GLU A 16 6.99 -29.93 21.01
C GLU A 16 7.31 -28.45 21.12
N LYS A 17 6.93 -27.67 20.09
CA LYS A 17 6.89 -26.22 20.22
C LYS A 17 5.91 -25.92 21.34
N LEU A 18 6.44 -25.61 22.53
CA LEU A 18 5.62 -25.13 23.63
C LEU A 18 4.75 -23.98 23.09
N PRO A 19 3.45 -23.97 23.40
CA PRO A 19 2.57 -22.89 22.95
C PRO A 19 3.14 -21.55 23.42
N PHE A 20 2.99 -20.49 22.60
CA PHE A 20 3.63 -19.19 22.83
C PHE A 20 3.45 -18.67 24.27
N ILE A 21 2.27 -18.90 24.87
CA ILE A 21 1.94 -18.54 26.24
C ILE A 21 2.82 -19.22 27.30
N GLU A 22 3.29 -20.44 27.06
CA GLU A 22 4.20 -21.13 27.99
C GLU A 22 5.63 -20.60 27.90
N VAL A 23 6.03 -20.06 26.75
CA VAL A 23 7.36 -19.48 26.55
C VAL A 23 7.41 -18.04 27.05
N TYR A 24 6.38 -17.24 26.76
CA TYR A 24 6.39 -15.78 26.99
C TYR A 24 5.38 -15.32 28.06
N GLY A 25 4.56 -16.21 28.60
CA GLY A 25 3.62 -15.91 29.70
C GLY A 25 2.44 -15.02 29.31
N GLN A 26 2.28 -14.71 28.01
CA GLN A 26 1.24 -13.81 27.51
C GLN A 26 0.57 -14.43 26.28
N ASN A 27 -0.75 -14.22 26.16
CA ASN A 27 -1.49 -14.57 24.95
C ASN A 27 -1.26 -13.46 23.92
N THR A 28 -0.73 -13.82 22.76
CA THR A 28 -0.63 -12.91 21.61
C THR A 28 -1.72 -13.29 20.63
N ASP A 29 -2.69 -12.39 20.44
CA ASP A 29 -3.61 -12.43 19.32
C ASP A 29 -3.15 -11.45 18.23
N ASP A 30 -3.80 -11.49 17.07
CA ASP A 30 -3.48 -10.61 15.94
C ASP A 30 -3.68 -9.11 16.27
N THR A 31 -4.32 -8.75 17.41
CA THR A 31 -4.52 -7.35 17.81
C THR A 31 -3.24 -6.70 18.37
N TYR A 32 -2.25 -7.51 18.78
CA TYR A 32 -0.92 -7.03 19.16
C TYR A 32 -0.03 -6.69 17.96
N MET A 33 -0.46 -7.03 16.74
CA MET A 33 0.28 -6.71 15.52
C MET A 33 0.17 -5.20 15.27
N GLN A 34 1.25 -4.45 15.53
CA GLN A 34 1.27 -2.99 15.34
C GLN A 34 0.89 -2.57 13.91
N SER A 35 1.19 -3.41 12.91
CA SER A 35 0.80 -3.22 11.52
C SER A 35 -0.72 -3.36 11.25
N ALA A 36 -1.46 -4.02 12.15
CA ALA A 36 -2.90 -4.23 12.08
C ALA A 36 -3.71 -3.21 12.90
N GLN A 37 -3.05 -2.41 13.75
CA GLN A 37 -3.71 -1.37 14.55
C GLN A 37 -4.11 -0.19 13.67
N VAL A 38 -5.43 0.09 13.60
CA VAL A 38 -5.97 1.26 12.90
C VAL A 38 -5.61 2.50 13.71
N LEU A 39 -4.72 3.35 13.20
CA LEU A 39 -4.37 4.62 13.84
C LEU A 39 -5.60 5.54 13.94
N GLU A 40 -5.92 6.01 15.16
CA GLU A 40 -7.03 6.94 15.44
C GLU A 40 -6.87 8.32 14.74
N ASN A 41 -5.63 8.67 14.35
CA ASN A 41 -5.33 9.75 13.43
C ASN A 41 -4.70 9.15 12.16
N PRO A 42 -5.38 9.15 11.01
CA PRO A 42 -4.87 8.52 9.79
C PRO A 42 -3.76 9.34 9.11
N ALA A 43 -3.08 10.23 9.84
CA ALA A 43 -1.98 11.03 9.32
C ALA A 43 -0.85 11.04 10.36
N THR A 44 0.34 10.59 9.96
CA THR A 44 1.56 10.69 10.78
C THR A 44 1.92 12.16 11.02
N VAL A 45 2.84 12.42 11.95
CA VAL A 45 3.34 13.78 12.20
C VAL A 45 3.92 14.41 10.93
N ASN A 46 4.65 13.63 10.12
CA ASN A 46 5.19 14.06 8.84
C ASN A 46 4.07 14.33 7.83
N ASP A 47 3.04 13.48 7.77
CA ASP A 47 1.91 13.71 6.88
C ASP A 47 1.13 14.98 7.22
N GLN A 48 0.95 15.26 8.51
CA GLN A 48 0.31 16.48 8.97
C GLN A 48 1.13 17.72 8.61
N ARG A 49 2.46 17.65 8.79
CA ARG A 49 3.38 18.72 8.40
C ARG A 49 3.36 18.99 6.90
N ASN A 50 3.25 17.94 6.09
CA ASN A 50 3.32 18.01 4.63
C ASN A 50 1.95 17.99 3.94
N ARG A 51 0.87 18.19 4.70
CA ARG A 51 -0.53 18.10 4.20
C ARG A 51 -0.77 18.95 2.96
N GLU A 52 -0.21 20.15 2.91
CA GLU A 52 -0.39 21.08 1.78
C GLU A 52 0.33 20.62 0.50
N VAL A 53 1.30 19.71 0.62
CA VAL A 53 2.09 19.14 -0.48
C VAL A 53 1.39 17.95 -1.12
N PHE A 54 0.54 17.22 -0.39
CA PHE A 54 -0.20 16.05 -0.92
C PHE A 54 -1.39 16.43 -1.80
N LYS A 55 -1.08 17.02 -2.96
CA LYS A 55 -2.02 17.47 -3.98
C LYS A 55 -1.57 16.95 -5.34
N THR A 56 -2.52 16.76 -6.25
CA THR A 56 -2.26 16.28 -7.62
C THR A 56 -1.15 17.03 -8.34
N GLN A 57 -1.12 18.36 -8.22
CA GLN A 57 -0.17 19.24 -8.93
C GLN A 57 1.28 19.11 -8.43
N LYS A 58 1.45 18.48 -7.27
CA LYS A 58 2.74 18.33 -6.58
C LYS A 58 3.29 16.91 -6.72
N VAL A 59 2.56 16.01 -7.39
CA VAL A 59 3.06 14.67 -7.72
C VAL A 59 4.18 14.82 -8.73
N CYS A 60 5.39 14.37 -8.37
CA CYS A 60 6.59 14.47 -9.20
C CYS A 60 7.13 13.10 -9.64
N GLY A 61 6.64 12.01 -9.05
CA GLY A 61 7.08 10.65 -9.39
C GLY A 61 6.18 9.59 -8.78
N ILE A 62 6.48 8.32 -9.09
CA ILE A 62 5.80 7.14 -8.55
C ILE A 62 6.86 6.17 -8.03
N VAL A 63 6.66 5.64 -6.83
CA VAL A 63 7.45 4.54 -6.27
C VAL A 63 6.57 3.31 -6.12
N VAL A 64 7.11 2.12 -6.37
CA VAL A 64 6.37 0.85 -6.23
C VAL A 64 6.74 0.23 -4.89
N CYS A 65 5.73 -0.15 -4.10
CA CYS A 65 5.95 -0.89 -2.87
C CYS A 65 6.48 -2.30 -3.16
N GLU A 66 7.55 -2.73 -2.51
CA GLU A 66 8.14 -4.06 -2.71
C GLU A 66 7.16 -5.19 -2.31
N GLU A 67 6.48 -5.05 -1.17
CA GLU A 67 5.68 -6.16 -0.60
C GLU A 67 4.45 -6.53 -1.43
N TYR A 68 3.76 -5.52 -2.00
CA TYR A 68 2.47 -5.70 -2.69
C TYR A 68 2.43 -5.12 -4.09
N LEU A 69 3.57 -4.62 -4.59
CA LEU A 69 3.74 -4.05 -5.93
C LEU A 69 2.77 -2.91 -6.25
N LYS A 70 2.24 -2.25 -5.21
CA LYS A 70 1.27 -1.17 -5.36
C LYS A 70 1.99 0.16 -5.59
N PRO A 71 1.65 0.92 -6.65
CA PRO A 71 2.25 2.22 -6.90
C PRO A 71 1.79 3.26 -5.88
N ARG A 72 2.73 4.08 -5.42
CA ARG A 72 2.55 5.19 -4.49
C ARG A 72 3.07 6.49 -5.10
N CYS A 73 2.37 7.58 -4.85
CA CYS A 73 2.73 8.88 -5.36
C CYS A 73 3.86 9.50 -4.54
N ILE A 74 4.81 10.08 -5.25
CA ILE A 74 5.91 10.89 -4.69
C ILE A 74 5.55 12.34 -4.95
N TYR A 75 5.69 13.18 -3.93
CA TYR A 75 5.31 14.58 -3.94
C TYR A 75 6.51 15.49 -3.70
N SER A 76 6.47 16.69 -4.27
CA SER A 76 7.41 17.78 -3.98
C SER A 76 6.68 19.11 -4.02
N ASP A 77 6.98 19.99 -3.05
CA ASP A 77 6.37 21.32 -3.02
C ASP A 77 6.92 22.24 -4.12
N LYS A 78 8.20 22.09 -4.45
CA LYS A 78 8.88 22.89 -5.48
C LYS A 78 9.19 22.02 -6.69
N LYS A 79 9.55 22.67 -7.80
CA LYS A 79 10.20 21.94 -8.90
C LYS A 79 11.51 21.38 -8.36
N LEU A 80 11.74 20.07 -8.55
CA LEU A 80 12.95 19.41 -8.10
C LEU A 80 14.18 20.09 -8.72
N THR A 81 15.21 20.28 -7.91
CA THR A 81 16.53 20.67 -8.40
C THR A 81 17.19 19.46 -9.07
N ARG A 82 18.24 19.69 -9.88
CA ARG A 82 18.99 18.58 -10.50
C ARG A 82 19.52 17.59 -9.45
N GLU A 83 19.98 18.10 -8.31
CA GLU A 83 20.48 17.26 -7.21
C GLU A 83 19.37 16.41 -6.58
N GLN A 84 18.16 16.97 -6.42
CA GLN A 84 17.00 16.23 -5.92
C GLN A 84 16.49 15.20 -6.93
N GLU A 85 16.52 15.51 -8.22
CA GLU A 85 16.20 14.55 -9.29
C GLU A 85 17.19 13.38 -9.28
N GLU A 86 18.49 13.66 -9.20
CA GLU A 86 19.54 12.63 -9.07
C GLU A 86 19.38 11.79 -7.80
N LEU A 87 19.05 12.41 -6.66
CA LEU A 87 18.75 11.71 -5.42
C LEU A 87 17.53 10.79 -5.58
N LEU A 88 16.45 11.31 -6.16
CA LEU A 88 15.22 10.53 -6.38
C LEU A 88 15.49 9.31 -7.26
N LEU A 89 16.25 9.47 -8.34
CA LEU A 89 16.63 8.35 -9.21
C LEU A 89 17.41 7.27 -8.46
N ARG A 90 18.40 7.66 -7.65
CA ARG A 90 19.16 6.71 -6.82
C ARG A 90 18.26 6.01 -5.81
N LEU A 91 17.36 6.74 -5.14
CA LEU A 91 16.42 6.12 -4.21
C LEU A 91 15.50 5.12 -4.91
N MET A 92 15.06 5.40 -6.14
CA MET A 92 14.23 4.48 -6.91
C MET A 92 14.98 3.23 -7.40
N GLU A 93 16.29 3.33 -7.63
CA GLU A 93 17.13 2.21 -8.09
C GLU A 93 17.68 1.36 -6.94
N ASP A 94 18.09 2.00 -5.84
CA ASP A 94 18.85 1.36 -4.76
C ASP A 94 18.00 1.01 -3.53
N HIS A 95 16.83 1.64 -3.35
CA HIS A 95 16.02 1.48 -2.14
C HIS A 95 14.76 0.65 -2.37
N LEU A 96 14.58 -0.37 -1.53
CA LEU A 96 13.35 -1.14 -1.45
C LEU A 96 12.33 -0.38 -0.59
N TYR A 97 11.36 0.22 -1.25
CA TYR A 97 10.33 1.01 -0.59
C TYR A 97 9.18 0.12 -0.09
N THR A 98 8.76 0.35 1.16
CA THR A 98 7.58 -0.28 1.75
C THR A 98 6.57 0.79 2.18
N CYS A 99 5.28 0.50 1.99
CA CYS A 99 4.22 1.45 2.34
C CYS A 99 4.31 1.88 3.81
N GLY A 100 4.29 3.19 4.03
CA GLY A 100 4.28 3.81 5.35
C GLY A 100 5.65 4.21 5.87
N ASN A 101 6.73 3.82 5.18
CA ASN A 101 8.06 4.30 5.46
C ASN A 101 8.34 5.62 4.72
N SER A 102 9.26 6.42 5.25
CA SER A 102 9.82 7.54 4.50
C SER A 102 10.63 6.99 3.32
N LEU A 103 10.49 7.61 2.14
CA LEU A 103 11.31 7.29 0.97
C LEU A 103 12.74 7.79 1.12
N VAL A 104 12.93 8.89 1.85
CA VAL A 104 14.23 9.53 2.02
C VAL A 104 14.79 9.18 3.41
N PRO A 105 16.07 8.76 3.49
CA PRO A 105 16.77 8.59 4.76
C PRO A 105 16.76 9.86 5.63
N GLU A 106 16.72 9.68 6.96
CA GLU A 106 16.60 10.79 7.92
C GLU A 106 17.83 11.73 7.95
N ASP A 107 18.98 11.28 7.47
CA ASP A 107 20.24 12.05 7.43
C ASP A 107 20.26 13.09 6.31
N VAL A 108 19.34 13.01 5.35
CA VAL A 108 19.22 13.98 4.25
C VAL A 108 18.45 15.20 4.73
N VAL A 109 19.12 16.35 4.80
CA VAL A 109 18.51 17.62 5.20
C VAL A 109 17.73 18.22 4.03
N ASP A 110 16.47 18.57 4.28
CA ASP A 110 15.54 19.21 3.32
C ASP A 110 15.48 18.52 1.94
N PRO A 111 15.08 17.24 1.89
CA PRO A 111 15.08 16.52 0.62
C PRO A 111 14.07 17.06 -0.39
N GLY A 112 13.06 17.80 0.06
CA GLY A 112 11.99 18.34 -0.78
C GLY A 112 11.09 17.27 -1.42
N ILE A 113 11.33 15.99 -1.13
CA ILE A 113 10.65 14.83 -1.68
C ILE A 113 9.92 14.14 -0.54
N PHE A 114 8.65 13.83 -0.75
CA PHE A 114 7.77 13.28 0.26
C PHE A 114 6.94 12.14 -0.31
N VAL A 115 6.72 11.13 0.50
CA VAL A 115 5.68 10.11 0.30
C VAL A 115 4.72 10.20 1.46
N ARG A 116 3.50 9.69 1.27
CA ARG A 116 2.56 9.56 2.38
C ARG A 116 3.02 8.42 3.28
N GLU A 117 3.09 8.66 4.59
CA GLU A 117 3.51 7.66 5.57
C GLU A 117 2.32 7.02 6.30
N ALA A 118 1.17 7.69 6.39
CA ALA A 118 -0.04 7.08 6.93
C ALA A 118 -0.79 6.26 5.87
N ILE A 119 -0.06 5.33 5.24
CA ILE A 119 -0.59 4.33 4.32
C ILE A 119 0.06 3.00 4.61
N ASN A 120 -0.68 1.94 4.35
CA ASN A 120 -0.18 0.57 4.43
C ASN A 120 -0.45 -0.13 3.10
N CYS A 121 0.03 -1.37 2.97
CA CYS A 121 -0.12 -2.14 1.74
C CYS A 121 -1.59 -2.48 1.40
N THR A 122 -2.47 -2.52 2.40
CA THR A 122 -3.90 -2.81 2.19
C THR A 122 -4.67 -1.59 1.69
N THR A 123 -4.18 -0.38 1.96
CA THR A 123 -4.73 0.89 1.48
C THR A 123 -4.72 0.93 -0.05
N GLU A 124 -5.80 1.39 -0.66
CA GLU A 124 -5.96 1.51 -2.11
C GLU A 124 -4.90 2.43 -2.73
N VAL A 125 -4.73 2.34 -4.05
CA VAL A 125 -3.89 3.28 -4.81
C VAL A 125 -4.44 4.69 -4.65
N GLU A 126 -3.56 5.66 -4.44
CA GLU A 126 -3.95 7.05 -4.21
C GLU A 126 -4.73 7.62 -5.39
N THR A 127 -5.80 8.37 -5.12
CA THR A 127 -6.66 8.94 -6.17
C THR A 127 -5.88 9.83 -7.15
N PHE A 128 -4.81 10.47 -6.67
CA PHE A 128 -3.96 11.37 -7.44
C PHE A 128 -3.13 10.65 -8.52
N TYR A 129 -2.84 9.35 -8.35
CA TYR A 129 -2.24 8.51 -9.39
C TYR A 129 -3.05 8.57 -10.70
N PHE A 130 -4.37 8.57 -10.56
CA PHE A 130 -5.31 8.56 -11.69
C PHE A 130 -5.72 9.97 -12.17
N SER A 131 -4.90 10.97 -11.88
CA SER A 131 -5.13 12.33 -12.37
C SER A 131 -4.93 12.42 -13.88
N THR A 132 -5.69 13.29 -14.53
CA THR A 132 -5.61 13.49 -15.99
C THR A 132 -4.22 13.88 -16.45
N SER A 133 -3.49 14.66 -15.64
CA SER A 133 -2.10 15.07 -15.93
C SER A 133 -1.12 13.91 -15.99
N LEU A 134 -1.38 12.81 -15.28
CA LEU A 134 -0.50 11.64 -15.23
C LEU A 134 -0.96 10.49 -16.15
N LYS A 135 -2.22 10.52 -16.60
CA LYS A 135 -2.85 9.46 -17.40
C LYS A 135 -2.10 9.09 -18.69
N HIS A 136 -1.36 10.03 -19.28
CA HIS A 136 -0.60 9.79 -20.52
C HIS A 136 0.75 9.10 -20.30
N TYR A 137 1.27 9.11 -19.07
CA TYR A 137 2.61 8.60 -18.74
C TYR A 137 2.55 7.33 -17.88
N LEU A 138 1.44 7.12 -17.17
CA LEU A 138 1.27 6.01 -16.25
C LEU A 138 0.26 5.00 -16.80
N PRO A 139 0.54 3.69 -16.70
CA PRO A 139 -0.43 2.67 -17.09
C PRO A 139 -1.65 2.71 -16.15
N PRO A 140 -2.84 2.32 -16.64
CA PRO A 140 -3.98 2.08 -15.77
C PRO A 140 -3.65 0.92 -14.82
N VAL A 141 -4.04 1.05 -13.56
CA VAL A 141 -3.87 0.03 -12.53
C VAL A 141 -5.18 -0.16 -11.78
N CYS A 142 -5.39 -1.37 -11.26
CA CYS A 142 -6.51 -1.69 -10.40
C CYS A 142 -6.42 -0.85 -9.11
N VAL A 143 -7.46 -0.07 -8.78
CA VAL A 143 -7.43 0.79 -7.58
C VAL A 143 -7.19 0.00 -6.28
N PRO A 144 -7.88 -1.13 -6.03
CA PRO A 144 -7.66 -1.89 -4.81
C PRO A 144 -6.27 -2.51 -4.63
N CYS A 145 -5.70 -3.11 -5.69
CA CYS A 145 -4.48 -3.92 -5.56
C CYS A 145 -3.25 -3.32 -6.25
N GLY A 146 -3.42 -2.40 -7.20
CA GLY A 146 -2.31 -1.81 -7.96
C GLY A 146 -1.82 -2.63 -9.14
N SER A 147 -2.39 -3.82 -9.40
CA SER A 147 -2.02 -4.64 -10.55
C SER A 147 -2.50 -4.03 -11.87
N VAL A 148 -1.71 -4.22 -12.92
CA VAL A 148 -2.05 -3.90 -14.32
C VAL A 148 -2.76 -5.05 -15.03
N ASP A 149 -2.80 -6.22 -14.41
CA ASP A 149 -3.27 -7.46 -15.03
C ASP A 149 -4.77 -7.66 -14.82
N ASN A 150 -5.41 -8.32 -15.79
CA ASN A 150 -6.83 -8.69 -15.77
C ASN A 150 -7.75 -7.52 -15.38
N LEU A 151 -7.43 -6.31 -15.83
CA LEU A 151 -8.30 -5.15 -15.65
C LEU A 151 -9.60 -5.37 -16.44
N LEU A 152 -10.74 -5.07 -15.81
CA LEU A 152 -12.01 -5.11 -16.49
C LEU A 152 -12.03 -4.01 -17.57
N GLU A 153 -12.42 -4.40 -18.78
CA GLU A 153 -12.55 -3.50 -19.91
C GLU A 153 -13.79 -2.60 -19.77
N GLU A 154 -13.84 -1.49 -20.50
CA GLU A 154 -15.00 -0.59 -20.49
C GLU A 154 -16.27 -1.26 -21.04
N THR A 155 -16.10 -2.29 -21.89
CA THR A 155 -17.17 -3.12 -22.47
C THR A 155 -17.75 -4.16 -21.50
N ASP A 156 -17.11 -4.38 -20.36
CA ASP A 156 -17.62 -5.30 -19.34
C ASP A 156 -19.00 -4.82 -18.84
N PRO A 157 -20.02 -5.70 -18.75
CA PRO A 157 -21.37 -5.30 -18.37
C PRO A 157 -21.45 -4.56 -17.03
N TYR A 158 -20.61 -4.96 -16.07
CA TYR A 158 -20.56 -4.31 -14.77
C TYR A 158 -19.93 -2.90 -14.89
N ILE A 159 -18.82 -2.74 -15.60
CA ILE A 159 -18.20 -1.42 -15.82
C ILE A 159 -19.11 -0.50 -16.64
N SER A 160 -19.72 -1.00 -17.71
CA SER A 160 -20.67 -0.26 -18.55
C SER A 160 -21.85 0.28 -17.73
N SER A 161 -22.43 -0.55 -16.85
CA SER A 161 -23.54 -0.12 -15.97
C SER A 161 -23.16 1.00 -15.00
N LEU A 162 -21.88 1.09 -14.62
CA LEU A 162 -21.38 2.18 -13.77
C LEU A 162 -21.23 3.48 -14.57
N TYR A 163 -20.80 3.40 -15.83
CA TYR A 163 -20.68 4.59 -16.68
C TYR A 163 -22.04 5.23 -17.04
N GLU A 164 -23.13 4.47 -17.00
CA GLU A 164 -24.48 5.02 -17.13
C GLU A 164 -24.86 5.94 -15.96
N GLN A 165 -24.30 5.67 -14.76
CA GLN A 165 -24.67 6.36 -13.52
C GLN A 165 -23.60 7.36 -13.07
N TYR A 166 -22.36 7.21 -13.50
CA TYR A 166 -21.22 7.96 -13.00
C TYR A 166 -20.32 8.47 -14.13
N SER A 167 -19.92 9.74 -14.02
CA SER A 167 -19.00 10.37 -14.98
C SER A 167 -17.57 9.80 -14.94
N VAL A 168 -17.16 9.22 -13.82
CA VAL A 168 -15.83 8.64 -13.65
C VAL A 168 -15.95 7.27 -13.01
N VAL A 169 -15.39 6.26 -13.66
CA VAL A 169 -15.20 4.91 -13.12
C VAL A 169 -13.70 4.61 -13.15
N ARG A 170 -13.14 4.23 -12.00
CA ARG A 170 -11.72 3.88 -11.89
C ARG A 170 -11.51 2.38 -12.15
N PRO A 171 -10.36 1.98 -12.73
CA PRO A 171 -10.12 0.59 -13.09
C PRO A 171 -10.13 -0.35 -11.87
N ILE A 172 -10.64 -1.56 -12.09
CA ILE A 172 -10.60 -2.67 -11.15
C ILE A 172 -10.27 -3.95 -11.92
N CYS A 173 -9.52 -4.88 -11.32
CA CYS A 173 -9.26 -6.18 -11.92
C CYS A 173 -10.31 -7.23 -11.53
N GLU A 174 -10.45 -8.25 -12.37
CA GLU A 174 -11.37 -9.37 -12.15
C GLU A 174 -11.18 -10.03 -10.78
N ASN A 175 -9.92 -10.28 -10.38
CA ASN A 175 -9.61 -10.89 -9.08
C ASN A 175 -10.17 -10.06 -7.91
N CYS A 176 -10.02 -8.73 -7.95
CA CYS A 176 -10.54 -7.86 -6.91
C CYS A 176 -12.07 -7.86 -6.90
N LYS A 177 -12.70 -7.92 -8.07
CA LYS A 177 -14.16 -7.98 -8.17
C LYS A 177 -14.71 -9.30 -7.62
N THR A 178 -14.08 -10.43 -7.93
CA THR A 178 -14.46 -11.75 -7.42
C THR A 178 -14.33 -11.86 -5.90
N ILE A 179 -13.36 -11.17 -5.30
CA ILE A 179 -13.22 -11.06 -3.83
C ILE A 179 -14.32 -10.17 -3.21
N GLY A 180 -15.11 -9.47 -4.03
CA GLY A 180 -16.21 -8.61 -3.58
C GLY A 180 -15.81 -7.15 -3.40
N ARG A 181 -14.71 -6.68 -4.01
CA ARG A 181 -14.39 -5.25 -4.05
C ARG A 181 -15.11 -4.58 -5.22
N ASP A 182 -15.52 -3.33 -5.01
CA ASP A 182 -16.17 -2.52 -6.04
C ASP A 182 -15.23 -1.49 -6.67
N ALA A 183 -15.58 -1.08 -7.88
CA ALA A 183 -14.87 -0.04 -8.59
C ALA A 183 -15.15 1.31 -7.92
N ARG A 184 -14.14 2.17 -7.82
CA ARG A 184 -14.33 3.53 -7.32
C ARG A 184 -14.96 4.39 -8.39
N THR A 185 -16.07 5.05 -8.05
CA THR A 185 -16.82 5.92 -8.97
C THR A 185 -16.92 7.34 -8.44
N TRP A 186 -17.13 8.30 -9.33
CA TRP A 186 -17.33 9.71 -8.99
C TRP A 186 -18.27 10.42 -9.96
N GLY A 187 -18.89 11.50 -9.46
CA GLY A 187 -19.75 12.41 -10.24
C GLY A 187 -20.99 11.69 -10.77
N LYS A 188 -21.95 11.44 -9.88
CA LYS A 188 -23.26 10.88 -10.25
C LYS A 188 -23.92 11.71 -11.33
N ILE A 189 -24.36 11.05 -12.39
CA ILE A 189 -25.12 11.64 -13.47
C ILE A 189 -26.59 11.56 -13.02
N PHE A 190 -27.16 12.69 -12.61
CA PHE A 190 -28.60 12.76 -12.36
C PHE A 190 -29.30 12.75 -13.71
N ALA A 191 -29.88 11.61 -14.10
CA ALA A 191 -30.87 11.63 -15.15
C ALA A 191 -32.04 12.51 -14.66
N GLN A 192 -32.36 13.56 -15.40
CA GLN A 192 -33.62 14.27 -15.18
C GLN A 192 -34.74 13.28 -15.50
N GLU A 193 -35.51 12.86 -14.50
CA GLU A 193 -36.78 12.16 -14.71
C GLU A 193 -37.70 13.14 -15.45
N GLU A 194 -38.01 12.85 -16.72
CA GLU A 194 -39.13 13.46 -17.46
C GLU A 194 -40.48 12.83 -17.05
#